data_AF-R7V156-F1
#
_entry.id   AF-R7V156-F1
#
_cell.length_a   1.000
_cell.length_b   1.000
_cell.length_c   1.000
_cell.angle_alpha   90.00
_cell.angle_beta   90.00
_cell.angle_gamma   90.00
#
_symmetry.space_group_name_H-M   'P 1'
#
loop_
_entity.id
_entity.type
_entity.pdbx_description
1 polymer ?
#
loop_
_entity_poly.entity_id
_entity_poly.type
_entity_poly.pdbx_seq_one_letter_code
_entity_poly.pdbx_strand_id
1 'polypeptide(L)'
;TEKYYLRSLGEGDVRKNRADISQDFPVLSRDITIPPFFDKQKFFSSVFRISSRKIQLWTHYDVMDNILIVVSGRKRVVLYPPSDALFLYLAVFYCVSLIVTAIYSPMKCNITYISALKGWGTKF
;
A
#
# COMPACT_ATOMS: atom_id res chain seq x y z
N THR A 1 -23.11 -11.73 5.04
CA THR A 1 -22.25 -11.96 3.87
C THR A 1 -20.81 -11.72 4.26
N GLU A 2 -19.92 -12.63 3.89
CA GLU A 2 -18.48 -12.54 4.20
C GLU A 2 -17.77 -11.45 3.40
N LYS A 3 -16.54 -11.11 3.80
CA LYS A 3 -15.66 -10.15 3.12
C LYS A 3 -14.24 -10.70 3.07
N TYR A 4 -13.67 -10.79 1.87
CA TYR A 4 -12.32 -11.30 1.62
C TYR A 4 -11.31 -10.17 1.41
N TYR A 5 -10.12 -10.31 2.00
CA TYR A 5 -8.96 -9.44 1.82
C TYR A 5 -7.72 -10.27 1.50
N LEU A 6 -7.05 -9.95 0.40
CA LEU A 6 -5.79 -10.53 -0.03
C LEU A 6 -4.68 -9.49 0.09
N ARG A 7 -3.56 -9.92 0.68
CA ARG A 7 -2.26 -9.25 0.64
C ARG A 7 -1.26 -10.32 0.20
N SER A 8 -0.55 -10.12 -0.91
CA SER A 8 0.49 -11.07 -1.32
C SER A 8 1.64 -11.12 -0.32
N LEU A 9 2.25 -12.28 -0.27
CA LEU A 9 3.45 -12.63 0.49
C LEU A 9 4.41 -13.28 -0.51
N GLY A 10 5.72 -13.21 -0.27
CA GLY A 10 6.69 -13.81 -1.20
C GLY A 10 6.51 -15.32 -1.27
N GLU A 11 6.68 -15.88 -2.47
CA GLU A 11 6.59 -17.32 -2.71
C GLU A 11 7.53 -18.14 -1.79
N GLY A 12 7.04 -19.26 -1.26
CA GLY A 12 7.80 -20.13 -0.37
C GLY A 12 7.86 -19.65 1.09
N ASP A 13 9.07 -19.44 1.62
CA ASP A 13 9.27 -19.06 3.03
C ASP A 13 9.02 -17.56 3.24
N VAL A 14 7.79 -17.22 3.65
CA VAL A 14 7.30 -15.88 3.98
C VAL A 14 8.22 -15.09 4.95
N ARG A 15 9.06 -15.76 5.76
CA ARG A 15 9.99 -15.08 6.66
C ARG A 15 11.28 -14.62 5.98
N LYS A 16 11.63 -15.20 4.83
CA LYS A 16 12.84 -14.92 4.06
C LYS A 16 12.53 -14.16 2.77
N ASN A 17 11.48 -14.57 2.08
CA ASN A 17 11.11 -14.08 0.76
C ASN A 17 10.11 -12.92 0.88
N ARG A 18 10.44 -11.82 0.22
CA ARG A 18 9.55 -10.64 0.13
C ARG A 18 8.60 -10.82 -1.03
N ALA A 19 7.40 -10.27 -0.92
CA ALA A 19 6.47 -10.22 -2.06
C ALA A 19 7.10 -9.41 -3.21
N ASP A 20 7.08 -9.99 -4.40
CA ASP A 20 7.50 -9.34 -5.63
C ASP A 20 6.61 -9.80 -6.78
N ILE A 21 5.77 -8.89 -7.27
CA ILE A 21 4.85 -9.12 -8.37
C ILE A 21 5.54 -9.64 -9.65
N SER A 22 6.84 -9.34 -9.84
CA SER A 22 7.60 -9.85 -10.98
C SER A 22 7.88 -11.35 -10.90
N GLN A 23 8.03 -11.89 -9.68
CA GLN A 23 8.29 -13.31 -9.40
C GLN A 23 6.98 -14.05 -9.10
N ASP A 24 6.17 -13.52 -8.18
CA ASP A 24 4.94 -14.14 -7.70
C ASP A 24 3.82 -14.14 -8.77
N PHE A 25 3.83 -13.15 -9.69
CA PHE A 25 2.78 -12.97 -10.72
C PHE A 25 3.35 -12.54 -12.10
N PRO A 26 4.20 -13.38 -12.74
CA PRO A 26 5.03 -13.00 -13.91
C PRO A 26 4.24 -12.74 -15.21
N VAL A 27 2.94 -13.01 -15.21
CA VAL A 27 2.00 -12.63 -16.28
C VAL A 27 1.46 -11.22 -16.02
N LEU A 28 0.94 -10.95 -14.82
CA LEU A 28 0.36 -9.65 -14.45
C LEU A 28 1.40 -8.53 -14.34
N SER A 29 2.65 -8.86 -14.00
CA SER A 29 3.73 -7.88 -13.92
C SER A 29 4.02 -7.18 -15.26
N ARG A 30 3.69 -7.82 -16.38
CA ARG A 30 3.86 -7.27 -17.74
C ARG A 30 2.94 -6.09 -18.02
N ASP A 31 1.77 -6.08 -17.39
CA ASP A 31 0.75 -5.04 -17.55
C ASP A 31 0.97 -3.85 -16.58
N ILE A 32 1.96 -3.94 -15.69
CA ILE A 32 2.18 -2.99 -14.60
C ILE A 32 3.51 -2.26 -14.78
N THR A 33 3.44 -1.00 -15.18
CA THR A 33 4.61 -0.10 -15.20
C THR A 33 4.80 0.56 -13.83
N ILE A 34 5.90 0.25 -13.15
CA ILE A 34 6.31 0.94 -11.92
C ILE A 34 6.87 2.32 -12.30
N PRO A 35 6.36 3.43 -11.72
CA PRO A 35 6.83 4.78 -12.07
C PRO A 35 8.26 5.01 -11.56
N PRO A 36 9.12 5.74 -12.32
CA PRO A 36 10.55 5.91 -12.02
C PRO A 36 10.81 6.97 -10.93
N PHE A 37 10.07 6.95 -9.83
CA PHE A 37 10.24 7.88 -8.71
C PHE A 37 11.38 7.50 -7.75
N PHE A 38 12.00 6.34 -7.96
CA PHE A 38 13.08 5.81 -7.12
C PHE A 38 14.05 4.97 -7.97
N ASP A 39 15.30 4.88 -7.50
CA ASP A 39 16.30 3.99 -8.08
C ASP A 39 15.87 2.53 -7.90
N LYS A 40 15.95 1.73 -8.97
CA LYS A 40 15.65 0.28 -8.95
C LYS A 40 16.47 -0.47 -7.90
N GLN A 41 17.69 -0.02 -7.57
CA GLN A 41 18.50 -0.61 -6.49
C GLN A 41 17.89 -0.43 -5.09
N LYS A 42 17.01 0.56 -4.91
CA LYS A 42 16.28 0.82 -3.66
C LYS A 42 14.94 0.10 -3.58
N PHE A 43 14.58 -0.70 -4.59
CA PHE A 43 13.36 -1.50 -4.58
C PHE A 43 13.39 -2.52 -3.43
N PHE A 44 12.38 -2.49 -2.56
CA PHE A 44 12.32 -3.35 -1.37
C PHE A 44 11.38 -4.54 -1.55
N SER A 45 10.17 -4.31 -2.05
CA SER A 45 9.13 -5.30 -2.31
C SER A 45 8.00 -4.69 -3.16
N SER A 46 7.17 -5.54 -3.78
CA SER A 46 5.89 -5.10 -4.38
C SER A 46 4.75 -6.02 -3.93
N VAL A 47 3.73 -5.43 -3.31
CA VAL A 47 2.64 -6.17 -2.64
C VAL A 47 1.34 -6.03 -3.43
N PHE A 48 0.85 -7.14 -3.97
CA PHE A 48 -0.44 -7.21 -4.62
C PHE A 48 -1.56 -7.25 -3.56
N ARG A 49 -2.60 -6.44 -3.74
CA ARG A 49 -3.67 -6.25 -2.74
C ARG A 49 -5.04 -6.25 -3.41
N ILE A 50 -5.90 -7.22 -3.06
CA ILE A 50 -7.31 -7.28 -3.47
C ILE A 50 -8.19 -7.19 -2.23
N SER A 51 -9.29 -6.45 -2.29
CA SER A 51 -10.21 -6.30 -1.16
C SER A 51 -11.65 -6.28 -1.61
N SER A 52 -12.52 -7.00 -0.90
CA SER A 52 -13.97 -6.89 -1.05
C SER A 52 -14.45 -5.45 -0.81
N ARG A 53 -15.54 -5.07 -1.48
CA ARG A 53 -16.11 -3.72 -1.41
C ARG A 53 -16.49 -3.35 0.04
N LYS A 54 -16.16 -2.14 0.48
CA LYS A 54 -16.36 -1.65 1.86
C LYS A 54 -15.66 -2.51 2.94
N ILE A 55 -14.45 -3.01 2.66
CA ILE A 55 -13.50 -3.36 3.73
C ILE A 55 -12.84 -2.09 4.26
N GLN A 56 -12.65 -2.05 5.58
CA GLN A 56 -11.85 -1.05 6.28
C GLN A 56 -10.66 -1.76 6.90
N LEU A 57 -9.46 -1.27 6.61
CA LEU A 57 -8.24 -1.72 7.28
C LEU A 57 -7.97 -0.76 8.44
N TRP A 58 -7.32 -1.27 9.49
CA TRP A 58 -7.03 -0.51 10.69
C TRP A 58 -5.98 0.58 10.37
N THR A 59 -5.82 1.59 11.22
CA THR A 59 -4.67 2.50 11.09
C THR A 59 -3.41 1.76 11.55
N HIS A 60 -2.37 1.81 10.72
CA HIS A 60 -1.14 1.05 10.84
C HIS A 60 0.01 1.95 10.27
N TYR A 61 1.32 1.73 10.46
CA TYR A 61 2.43 2.47 9.79
C TYR A 61 3.55 1.59 9.19
N ASP A 62 4.15 2.00 8.06
CA ASP A 62 5.26 1.28 7.39
C ASP A 62 6.60 1.99 7.65
N VAL A 63 7.69 1.23 7.69
CA VAL A 63 9.06 1.77 7.81
C VAL A 63 9.62 2.23 6.46
N MET A 64 9.16 1.64 5.35
CA MET A 64 9.62 1.97 3.99
C MET A 64 8.71 3.00 3.32
N ASP A 65 9.29 3.79 2.41
CA ASP A 65 8.52 4.67 1.51
C ASP A 65 7.61 3.84 0.60
N ASN A 66 6.40 4.35 0.33
CA ASN A 66 5.36 3.59 -0.35
C ASN A 66 4.73 4.36 -1.51
N ILE A 67 4.44 3.63 -2.59
CA ILE A 67 3.63 4.07 -3.72
C ILE A 67 2.42 3.16 -3.80
N LEU A 68 1.22 3.70 -3.54
CA LEU A 68 -0.02 2.98 -3.76
C LEU A 68 -0.49 3.17 -5.20
N ILE A 69 -0.49 2.09 -5.99
CA ILE A 69 -1.05 2.05 -7.34
C ILE A 69 -2.45 1.43 -7.27
N VAL A 70 -3.48 2.15 -7.70
CA VAL A 70 -4.86 1.65 -7.79
C VAL A 70 -5.17 1.32 -9.25
N VAL A 71 -5.05 0.04 -9.60
CA VAL A 71 -5.28 -0.46 -10.98
C VAL A 71 -6.77 -0.59 -11.30
N SER A 72 -7.60 -1.03 -10.35
CA SER A 72 -9.04 -1.18 -10.54
C SER A 72 -9.83 -0.83 -9.29
N GLY A 73 -11.04 -0.29 -9.48
CA GLY A 73 -11.90 0.20 -8.41
C GLY A 73 -11.47 1.55 -7.82
N ARG A 74 -11.88 1.83 -6.58
CA ARG A 74 -11.55 3.07 -5.86
C ARG A 74 -11.33 2.79 -4.38
N LYS A 75 -10.31 3.43 -3.80
CA LYS A 75 -9.90 3.31 -2.40
C LYS A 75 -9.81 4.72 -1.80
N ARG A 76 -10.27 4.93 -0.56
CA ARG A 76 -9.89 6.15 0.20
C ARG A 76 -8.56 5.84 0.85
N VAL A 77 -7.69 6.84 0.85
CA VAL A 77 -6.62 6.92 1.83
C VAL A 77 -6.86 8.20 2.64
N VAL A 78 -6.82 8.08 3.97
CA VAL A 78 -6.49 9.20 4.86
C VAL A 78 -5.03 9.01 5.25
N LEU A 79 -4.33 10.10 5.52
CA LEU A 79 -2.96 10.05 6.05
C LEU A 79 -2.93 10.94 7.29
N TYR A 80 -2.17 10.50 8.28
CA TYR A 80 -1.81 11.29 9.44
C TYR A 80 -0.30 11.54 9.36
N PRO A 81 0.18 12.77 9.63
CA PRO A 81 1.60 13.05 9.66
C PRO A 81 2.27 12.30 10.82
N PRO A 82 3.58 11.96 10.74
CA PRO A 82 4.29 11.29 11.83
C PRO A 82 4.30 12.05 13.16
N SER A 83 4.10 13.38 13.13
CA SER A 83 3.91 14.23 14.33
C SER A 83 2.73 13.79 15.19
N ASP A 84 1.70 13.22 14.57
CA ASP A 84 0.44 12.91 15.23
C ASP A 84 0.46 11.53 15.92
N ALA A 85 1.61 10.84 15.90
CA ALA A 85 1.80 9.51 16.51
C ALA A 85 1.28 9.43 17.96
N LEU A 86 1.43 10.50 18.75
CA LEU A 86 0.96 10.58 20.13
C LEU A 86 -0.58 10.66 20.24
N PHE A 87 -1.27 11.17 19.22
CA PHE A 87 -2.74 11.26 19.16
C PHE A 87 -3.40 10.01 18.56
N LEU A 88 -2.62 9.12 17.94
CA LEU A 88 -3.12 7.91 17.27
C LEU A 88 -3.26 6.69 18.17
N TYR A 89 -2.98 6.81 19.48
CA TYR A 89 -3.04 5.71 20.47
C TYR A 89 -2.34 4.44 19.97
N LEU A 90 -1.09 4.59 19.49
CA LEU A 90 -0.32 3.51 18.87
C LEU A 90 -0.04 2.37 19.87
N ALA A 91 -0.87 1.32 19.83
CA ALA A 91 -0.66 0.10 20.57
C ALA A 91 0.52 -0.68 19.96
N VAL A 92 1.59 -0.84 20.73
CA VAL A 92 2.86 -1.48 20.31
C VAL A 92 2.70 -2.95 19.86
N PHE A 93 1.55 -3.57 20.13
CA PHE A 93 1.25 -4.98 19.83
C PHE A 93 0.88 -5.30 18.36
N TYR A 94 0.69 -4.31 17.48
CA TYR A 94 0.32 -4.56 16.07
C TYR A 94 1.20 -3.81 15.07
N CYS A 95 2.36 -4.40 14.76
CA CYS A 95 3.27 -3.95 13.70
C CYS A 95 2.69 -4.21 12.29
N VAL A 96 2.10 -3.19 11.66
CA VAL A 96 1.66 -3.20 10.24
C VAL A 96 1.62 -1.75 9.69
N SER A 97 1.49 -1.55 8.36
CA SER A 97 1.67 -0.42 7.36
C SER A 97 0.87 0.94 7.28
N LEU A 98 1.41 2.07 6.78
CA LEU A 98 0.69 3.38 6.71
C LEU A 98 -0.18 3.58 5.45
N ILE A 99 -1.42 3.05 5.45
CA ILE A 99 -2.48 3.45 4.50
C ILE A 99 -3.88 3.40 5.17
N VAL A 100 -4.38 4.52 5.72
CA VAL A 100 -5.69 4.55 6.40
C VAL A 100 -6.84 4.40 5.39
N THR A 101 -7.56 3.28 5.39
CA THR A 101 -8.53 2.96 4.32
C THR A 101 -9.97 2.76 4.82
N ALA A 102 -10.93 3.55 4.30
CA ALA A 102 -12.35 3.16 4.21
C ALA A 102 -13.12 4.10 3.26
N ILE A 103 -13.86 3.63 2.24
CA ILE A 103 -14.54 4.55 1.30
C ILE A 103 -16.03 4.25 1.05
N TYR A 104 -16.77 5.34 0.84
CA TYR A 104 -18.10 5.36 0.26
C TYR A 104 -18.12 6.32 -0.96
N SER A 105 -18.97 5.99 -1.95
CA SER A 105 -19.30 6.59 -3.28
C SER A 105 -19.05 8.09 -3.60
N PRO A 106 -19.20 8.53 -4.88
CA PRO A 106 -19.42 7.76 -6.14
C PRO A 106 -18.38 8.07 -7.26
N MET A 107 -18.57 7.41 -8.42
CA MET A 107 -17.92 7.57 -9.74
C MET A 107 -16.83 8.65 -9.97
N LYS A 108 -15.62 8.20 -10.35
CA LYS A 108 -15.09 8.18 -11.74
C LYS A 108 -13.71 7.52 -11.74
N CYS A 109 -13.29 6.95 -12.87
CA CYS A 109 -11.98 6.32 -13.02
C CYS A 109 -10.89 7.40 -13.15
N ASN A 110 -9.81 7.28 -12.39
CA ASN A 110 -8.55 8.04 -12.53
C ASN A 110 -7.47 7.31 -11.72
N ILE A 111 -6.33 7.00 -12.35
CA ILE A 111 -5.18 6.39 -11.66
C ILE A 111 -4.67 7.41 -10.64
N THR A 112 -4.98 7.17 -9.37
CA THR A 112 -4.68 8.10 -8.28
C THR A 112 -3.41 7.64 -7.59
N TYR A 113 -2.27 8.26 -7.93
CA TYR A 113 -1.01 8.04 -7.24
C TYR A 113 -1.04 8.72 -5.87
N ILE A 114 -0.73 7.96 -4.83
CA ILE A 114 -0.49 8.50 -3.49
C ILE A 114 0.91 8.02 -3.09
N SER A 115 1.88 8.92 -3.19
CA SER A 115 3.22 8.74 -2.64
C SER A 115 3.23 9.25 -1.19
N ALA A 116 3.63 8.38 -0.28
CA ALA A 116 3.99 8.76 1.07
C ALA A 116 5.52 8.70 1.15
N LEU A 117 6.18 9.77 0.69
CA LEU A 117 7.63 9.95 0.80
C LEU A 117 7.98 10.51 2.18
N LYS A 118 9.02 9.96 2.80
CA LYS A 118 9.69 10.56 3.96
C LYS A 118 10.29 11.90 3.56
N GLY A 119 9.63 12.96 3.97
CA GLY A 119 10.05 14.34 3.68
C GLY A 119 8.91 15.18 3.13
N TRP A 120 7.97 15.57 4.01
CA TRP A 120 7.14 16.76 3.74
C TRP A 120 8.04 17.99 3.88
N GLY A 121 8.84 18.28 2.85
CA GLY A 121 9.97 19.18 3.02
C GLY A 121 10.82 19.54 1.79
N THR A 122 10.33 19.42 0.55
CA THR A 122 10.93 20.13 -0.60
C THR A 122 9.86 20.63 -1.57
N LYS A 123 10.05 21.84 -2.09
CA LYS A 123 9.31 22.36 -3.25
C LYS A 123 9.87 21.70 -4.52
N PHE A 124 8.97 21.40 -5.47
CA PHE A 124 9.19 21.10 -6.90
C PHE A 124 10.54 20.48 -7.30
#